data_AF-A0A7H0YGT2-F1
#
_entry.id   AF-A0A7H0YGT2-F1
#
_cell.length_a   1.000
_cell.length_b   1.000
_cell.length_c   1.000
_cell.angle_alpha   90.00
_cell.angle_beta   90.00
_cell.angle_gamma   90.00
#
_symmetry.space_group_name_H-M   'P 1'
#
loop_
_entity.id
_entity.type
_entity.pdbx_description
1 polymer ?
#
loop_
_entity_poly.entity_id
_entity_poly.type
_entity_poly.pdbx_seq_one_letter_code
_entity_poly.pdbx_strand_id
1 'polypeptide(L)'
;MKECLNVQHKATPDATLRKSLKARHMTMIALGGSIGTGLFLASGGAVAEAGPGGALLAYAAVGLMVYFLMTSLGELATFMPESGSFNTYAGRFVDPAFGFAMGWNFWYNWAVTIAAELAAATVLIKYWFPESHSAWWSLLFLAVIFALNALTVKGYGESEYWFAMIKIVTVVIFLTVGVLMIFGIMGGPAVGFANFTVGDAPFHGGFFAVLGVFMAAGFSFQGTELIGVAAGESENPRENVPRAIRQIFWRILFFYILAILVIGLIIPYTNPNLLRGDISDIGVSPFTLVFEKAGLAIAASVMNAVILTSVLSAGNSGMYAATRVLYALAREGKAPRFLGRINRRGIPMNALLITTAVGMLAFLASLYGDGVVYNWLLNASGMCGFITWVGIAVSHYRFRRAFTAQGHSLSELPYKARWFPFGPLFAFALCIIVIIGQGADAFTGQEIDWKTMIATYMSVPLFLLLWLGYKWIKRTKIVPLKECDLSPDASSDK
;
A
#
# COMPACT_ATOMS: atom_id res chain seq x y z
N MET A 1 -15.99 29.00 52.37
CA MET A 1 -16.47 28.07 51.33
C MET A 1 -15.74 28.34 50.00
N LYS A 2 -14.41 28.25 50.04
CA LYS A 2 -13.49 28.39 48.89
C LYS A 2 -12.45 27.28 49.05
N GLU A 3 -12.70 26.14 48.41
CA GLU A 3 -11.70 25.10 48.14
C GLU A 3 -12.36 24.02 47.29
N CYS A 4 -11.89 23.89 46.04
CA CYS A 4 -11.89 22.71 45.18
C CYS A 4 -11.94 23.16 43.73
N LEU A 5 -10.80 23.05 43.05
CA LEU A 5 -10.60 22.70 41.63
C LEU A 5 -9.26 23.28 41.16
N ASN A 6 -8.18 22.75 41.74
CA ASN A 6 -6.84 22.80 41.16
C ASN A 6 -6.31 21.37 41.15
N VAL A 7 -6.83 20.54 40.25
CA VAL A 7 -6.20 19.27 39.92
C VAL A 7 -5.31 19.53 38.73
N GLN A 8 -4.07 19.95 39.01
CA GLN A 8 -2.99 19.84 38.05
C GLN A 8 -2.85 18.36 37.67
N HIS A 9 -3.15 18.03 36.43
CA HIS A 9 -2.82 16.75 35.85
C HIS A 9 -1.28 16.69 35.75
N LYS A 10 -0.63 16.16 36.79
CA LYS A 10 0.78 15.75 36.71
C LYS A 10 0.87 14.72 35.59
N ALA A 11 1.38 15.15 34.43
CA ALA A 11 1.77 14.24 33.38
C ALA A 11 2.78 13.25 33.99
N THR A 12 2.36 12.00 34.20
CA THR A 12 3.28 10.87 34.33
C THR A 12 4.24 10.92 33.15
N PRO A 13 5.54 10.59 33.33
CA PRO A 13 6.50 10.59 32.22
C PRO A 13 5.90 9.72 31.12
N ASP A 14 5.50 10.34 30.01
CA ASP A 14 4.88 9.62 28.92
C ASP A 14 5.88 8.56 28.50
N ALA A 15 5.46 7.30 28.61
CA ALA A 15 6.21 6.18 28.10
C ALA A 15 6.20 6.32 26.57
N THR A 16 7.12 7.13 26.07
CA THR A 16 7.29 7.45 24.66
C THR A 16 7.88 6.23 23.98
N LEU A 17 7.44 5.97 22.74
CA LEU A 17 8.02 4.91 21.91
C LEU A 17 9.54 5.15 21.83
N ARG A 18 10.35 4.10 22.05
CA ARG A 18 11.80 4.21 21.95
C ARG A 18 12.18 4.52 20.50
N LYS A 19 12.48 5.78 20.22
CA LYS A 19 13.06 6.25 18.94
C LYS A 19 14.42 5.58 18.74
N SER A 20 14.47 4.50 17.98
CA SER A 20 15.70 3.68 17.79
C SER A 20 16.01 3.38 16.32
N LEU A 21 15.15 3.82 15.40
CA LEU A 21 15.38 3.72 13.96
C LEU A 21 16.11 4.97 13.47
N LYS A 22 17.16 4.77 12.67
CA LYS A 22 17.89 5.85 12.00
C LYS A 22 17.12 6.29 10.74
N ALA A 23 17.32 7.51 10.27
CA ALA A 23 16.71 8.03 9.05
C ALA A 23 16.87 7.08 7.85
N ARG A 24 18.06 6.45 7.69
CA ARG A 24 18.31 5.43 6.66
C ARG A 24 17.39 4.21 6.74
N HIS A 25 17.03 3.76 7.96
CA HIS A 25 16.13 2.62 8.16
C HIS A 25 14.71 3.02 7.77
N MET A 26 14.29 4.23 8.13
CA MET A 26 12.97 4.75 7.75
C MET A 26 12.80 4.89 6.24
N THR A 27 13.80 5.44 5.54
CA THR A 27 13.78 5.55 4.08
C THR A 27 13.73 4.18 3.42
N MET A 28 14.48 3.20 3.94
CA MET A 28 14.48 1.84 3.39
C MET A 28 13.23 1.04 3.75
N ILE A 29 12.59 1.29 4.90
CA ILE A 29 11.27 0.75 5.23
C ILE A 29 10.22 1.33 4.27
N ALA A 30 10.26 2.63 4.00
CA ALA A 30 9.32 3.27 3.08
C ALA A 30 9.53 2.82 1.61
N LEU A 31 10.79 2.63 1.19
CA LEU A 31 11.13 2.18 -0.17
C LEU A 31 10.96 0.66 -0.37
N GLY A 32 11.45 -0.14 0.56
CA GLY A 32 11.47 -1.60 0.46
C GLY A 32 10.19 -2.28 0.95
N GLY A 33 9.53 -1.71 1.96
CA GLY A 33 8.27 -2.24 2.50
C GLY A 33 7.08 -2.05 1.54
N SER A 34 7.24 -1.22 0.51
CA SER A 34 6.22 -0.95 -0.49
C SER A 34 6.50 -1.64 -1.84
N ILE A 35 7.58 -2.44 -1.92
CA ILE A 35 7.80 -3.42 -2.99
C ILE A 35 7.50 -4.80 -2.41
N GLY A 36 6.41 -5.40 -2.87
CA GLY A 36 5.87 -6.63 -2.31
C GLY A 36 5.09 -7.44 -3.34
N THR A 37 4.07 -8.15 -2.87
CA THR A 37 3.22 -9.05 -3.67
C THR A 37 2.54 -8.36 -4.86
N GLY A 38 2.21 -7.07 -4.72
CA GLY A 38 1.64 -6.30 -5.82
C GLY A 38 2.52 -6.33 -7.08
N LEU A 39 3.83 -6.10 -6.92
CA LEU A 39 4.74 -6.18 -8.07
C LEU A 39 4.94 -7.62 -8.53
N PHE A 40 5.27 -8.53 -7.62
CA PHE A 40 5.78 -9.84 -8.02
C PHE A 40 4.70 -10.86 -8.35
N LEU A 41 3.50 -10.76 -7.77
CA LEU A 41 2.42 -11.73 -7.94
C LEU A 41 1.19 -11.10 -8.62
N ALA A 42 0.75 -9.92 -8.18
CA ALA A 42 -0.44 -9.28 -8.77
C ALA A 42 -0.23 -8.85 -10.23
N SER A 43 1.02 -8.59 -10.64
CA SER A 43 1.36 -8.35 -12.06
C SER A 43 1.00 -9.52 -12.96
N GLY A 44 1.15 -10.76 -12.47
CA GLY A 44 0.82 -11.96 -13.23
C GLY A 44 -0.68 -12.07 -13.49
N GLY A 45 -1.48 -11.85 -12.45
CA GLY A 45 -2.94 -11.79 -12.58
C GLY A 45 -3.40 -10.64 -13.47
N ALA A 46 -2.80 -9.46 -13.33
CA ALA A 46 -3.15 -8.31 -14.15
C ALA A 46 -2.89 -8.56 -15.65
N VAL A 47 -1.77 -9.19 -16.00
CA VAL A 47 -1.46 -9.56 -17.40
C VAL A 47 -2.40 -10.66 -17.88
N ALA A 48 -2.71 -11.66 -17.05
CA ALA A 48 -3.64 -12.73 -17.41
C ALA A 48 -5.06 -12.22 -17.68
N GLU A 49 -5.54 -11.26 -16.88
CA GLU A 49 -6.91 -10.73 -16.92
C GLU A 49 -7.12 -9.67 -18.01
N ALA A 50 -6.22 -8.67 -18.11
CA ALA A 50 -6.38 -7.54 -19.03
C ALA A 50 -5.50 -7.63 -20.28
N GLY A 51 -4.66 -8.66 -20.39
CA GLY A 51 -3.65 -8.77 -21.44
C GLY A 51 -2.46 -7.82 -21.21
N PRO A 52 -1.43 -7.92 -22.05
CA PRO A 52 -0.18 -7.21 -21.84
C PRO A 52 -0.31 -5.68 -22.00
N GLY A 53 -1.12 -5.20 -22.94
CA GLY A 53 -1.38 -3.76 -23.10
C GLY A 53 -2.38 -3.22 -22.09
N GLY A 54 -3.40 -4.01 -21.72
CA GLY A 54 -4.35 -3.64 -20.69
C GLY A 54 -3.71 -3.47 -19.32
N ALA A 55 -2.87 -4.43 -18.91
CA ALA A 55 -2.08 -4.33 -17.69
C ALA A 55 -1.14 -3.11 -17.72
N LEU A 56 -0.42 -2.89 -18.82
CA LEU A 56 0.48 -1.75 -18.95
C LEU A 56 -0.27 -0.41 -18.84
N LEU A 57 -1.43 -0.29 -19.49
CA LEU A 57 -2.27 0.91 -19.41
C LEU A 57 -2.77 1.17 -17.98
N ALA A 58 -3.25 0.14 -17.28
CA ALA A 58 -3.72 0.27 -15.91
C ALA A 58 -2.60 0.72 -14.96
N TYR A 59 -1.43 0.06 -15.00
CA TYR A 59 -0.29 0.44 -14.17
C TYR A 59 0.26 1.83 -14.53
N ALA A 60 0.23 2.23 -15.80
CA ALA A 60 0.59 3.58 -16.21
C ALA A 60 -0.39 4.64 -15.69
N ALA A 61 -1.70 4.40 -15.79
CA ALA A 61 -2.73 5.31 -15.31
C ALA A 61 -2.67 5.47 -13.79
N VAL A 62 -2.61 4.36 -13.04
CA VAL A 62 -2.48 4.39 -11.57
C VAL A 62 -1.13 4.97 -11.15
N GLY A 63 -0.04 4.64 -11.85
CA GLY A 63 1.28 5.21 -11.59
C GLY A 63 1.29 6.74 -11.75
N LEU A 64 0.68 7.26 -12.82
CA LEU A 64 0.54 8.71 -13.04
C LEU A 64 -0.31 9.36 -11.94
N MET A 65 -1.40 8.71 -11.54
CA MET A 65 -2.26 9.15 -10.44
C MET A 65 -1.50 9.24 -9.11
N VAL A 66 -0.75 8.18 -8.77
CA VAL A 66 0.11 8.12 -7.58
C VAL A 66 1.19 9.19 -7.63
N TYR A 67 1.82 9.42 -8.78
CA TYR A 67 2.79 10.51 -8.92
C TYR A 67 2.17 11.87 -8.54
N PHE A 68 0.99 12.20 -9.06
CA PHE A 68 0.30 13.44 -8.67
C PHE A 68 -0.05 13.48 -7.18
N LEU A 69 -0.57 12.38 -6.61
CA LEU A 69 -0.86 12.28 -5.18
C LEU A 69 0.37 12.51 -4.32
N MET A 70 1.53 11.98 -4.70
CA MET A 70 2.76 12.14 -3.94
C MET A 70 3.32 13.55 -4.04
N THR A 71 3.12 14.25 -5.16
CA THR A 71 3.42 15.68 -5.22
C THR A 71 2.48 16.49 -4.31
N SER A 72 1.20 16.15 -4.25
CA SER A 72 0.22 16.77 -3.36
C SER A 72 0.55 16.54 -1.88
N LEU A 73 0.84 15.29 -1.51
CA LEU A 73 1.26 14.92 -0.17
C LEU A 73 2.59 15.57 0.21
N GLY A 74 3.52 15.70 -0.74
CA GLY A 74 4.79 16.39 -0.57
C GLY A 74 4.67 17.84 -0.15
N GLU A 75 3.75 18.56 -0.77
CA GLU A 75 3.47 19.95 -0.42
C GLU A 75 2.91 20.06 1.00
N LEU A 76 1.95 19.21 1.36
CA LEU A 76 1.40 19.15 2.72
C LEU A 76 2.49 18.82 3.74
N ALA A 77 3.28 17.77 3.50
CA ALA A 77 4.26 17.23 4.43
C ALA A 77 5.52 18.09 4.59
N THR A 78 5.84 18.95 3.61
CA THR A 78 6.92 19.93 3.75
C THR A 78 6.47 21.21 4.46
N PHE A 79 5.18 21.55 4.35
CA PHE A 79 4.58 22.68 5.04
C PHE A 79 4.27 22.35 6.52
N MET A 80 3.67 21.19 6.79
CA MET A 80 3.38 20.66 8.13
C MET A 80 3.90 19.22 8.25
N PRO A 81 5.18 19.04 8.64
CA PRO A 81 5.78 17.72 8.80
C PRO A 81 5.26 17.06 10.08
N GLU A 82 4.05 16.51 10.04
CA GLU A 82 3.42 15.81 11.17
C GLU A 82 3.36 14.31 10.94
N SER A 83 3.69 13.51 11.96
CA SER A 83 3.70 12.04 11.87
C SER A 83 2.30 11.46 11.60
N GLY A 84 1.24 12.15 12.01
CA GLY A 84 -0.14 11.76 11.69
C GLY A 84 -0.50 11.92 10.20
N SER A 85 0.30 12.70 9.46
CA SER A 85 0.27 12.85 8.01
C SER A 85 -1.14 13.12 7.46
N PHE A 86 -1.56 12.39 6.43
CA PHE A 86 -2.85 12.54 5.75
C PHE A 86 -4.07 12.37 6.66
N ASN A 87 -3.97 11.65 7.79
CA ASN A 87 -5.06 11.58 8.77
C ASN A 87 -5.24 12.92 9.51
N THR A 88 -4.12 13.58 9.84
CA THR A 88 -4.15 14.91 10.45
C THR A 88 -4.57 15.96 9.45
N TYR A 89 -4.04 15.93 8.22
CA TYR A 89 -4.44 16.87 7.17
C TYR A 89 -5.94 16.74 6.86
N ALA A 90 -6.48 15.53 6.83
CA ALA A 90 -7.91 15.27 6.69
C ALA A 90 -8.72 15.89 7.84
N GLY A 91 -8.25 15.76 9.09
CA GLY A 91 -8.89 16.37 10.25
C GLY A 91 -8.87 17.90 10.23
N ARG A 92 -7.73 18.50 9.88
CA ARG A 92 -7.51 19.97 9.88
C ARG A 92 -8.18 20.68 8.72
N PHE A 93 -8.04 20.14 7.50
CA PHE A 93 -8.52 20.80 6.29
C PHE A 93 -9.87 20.32 5.81
N VAL A 94 -10.37 19.17 6.30
CA VAL A 94 -11.64 18.61 5.84
C VAL A 94 -12.70 18.67 6.94
N ASP A 95 -12.61 17.75 7.89
CA ASP A 95 -13.54 17.55 9.01
C ASP A 95 -12.87 16.61 10.03
N PRO A 96 -12.92 16.88 11.35
CA PRO A 96 -12.36 15.97 12.35
C PRO A 96 -12.88 14.52 12.27
N ALA A 97 -14.15 14.32 11.88
CA ALA A 97 -14.70 12.98 11.66
C ALA A 97 -14.10 12.30 10.42
N PHE A 98 -13.75 13.07 9.39
CA PHE A 98 -13.08 12.54 8.21
C PHE A 98 -11.66 12.08 8.56
N GLY A 99 -10.91 12.89 9.33
CA GLY A 99 -9.61 12.49 9.86
C GLY A 99 -9.66 11.24 10.76
N PHE A 100 -10.72 11.10 11.57
CA PHE A 100 -10.98 9.88 12.35
C PHE A 100 -11.16 8.65 11.46
N ALA A 101 -12.03 8.73 10.45
CA ALA A 101 -12.30 7.64 9.52
C ALA A 101 -11.06 7.26 8.72
N MET A 102 -10.29 8.25 8.26
CA MET A 102 -9.01 8.05 7.55
C MET A 102 -7.99 7.29 8.41
N GLY A 103 -7.89 7.61 9.70
CA GLY A 103 -7.00 6.89 10.61
C GLY A 103 -7.36 5.42 10.77
N TRP A 104 -8.64 5.11 10.95
CA TRP A 104 -9.12 3.72 10.98
C TRP A 104 -8.96 3.02 9.62
N ASN A 105 -9.25 3.71 8.52
CA ASN A 105 -9.00 3.25 7.14
C ASN A 105 -7.57 2.79 6.94
N PHE A 106 -6.63 3.62 7.36
CA PHE A 106 -5.23 3.30 7.23
C PHE A 106 -4.82 2.12 8.11
N TRP A 107 -5.36 2.00 9.34
CA TRP A 107 -5.09 0.84 10.18
C TRP A 107 -5.61 -0.46 9.56
N TYR A 108 -6.88 -0.52 9.19
CA TYR A 108 -7.45 -1.78 8.68
C TYR A 108 -6.92 -2.11 7.29
N ASN A 109 -6.55 -1.12 6.47
CA ASN A 109 -5.83 -1.34 5.23
C ASN A 109 -4.59 -2.20 5.47
N TRP A 110 -3.64 -1.70 6.28
CA TRP A 110 -2.40 -2.43 6.58
C TRP A 110 -2.66 -3.75 7.30
N ALA A 111 -3.70 -3.83 8.13
CA ALA A 111 -4.08 -5.08 8.79
C ALA A 111 -4.54 -6.15 7.77
N VAL A 112 -5.32 -5.77 6.76
CA VAL A 112 -5.73 -6.63 5.65
C VAL A 112 -4.57 -6.93 4.71
N THR A 113 -3.69 -5.96 4.46
CA THR A 113 -2.47 -6.18 3.67
C THR A 113 -1.62 -7.30 4.27
N ILE A 114 -1.47 -7.38 5.59
CA ILE A 114 -0.74 -8.48 6.24
C ILE A 114 -1.37 -9.83 5.88
N ALA A 115 -2.70 -9.93 5.91
CA ALA A 115 -3.39 -11.15 5.51
C ALA A 115 -3.17 -11.46 4.02
N ALA A 116 -3.21 -10.45 3.15
CA ALA A 116 -2.93 -10.60 1.71
C ALA A 116 -1.50 -11.12 1.47
N GLU A 117 -0.51 -10.55 2.16
CA GLU A 117 0.89 -10.98 2.07
C GLU A 117 1.07 -12.42 2.55
N LEU A 118 0.40 -12.82 3.64
CA LEU A 118 0.42 -14.21 4.11
C LEU A 118 -0.23 -15.18 3.10
N ALA A 119 -1.37 -14.81 2.51
CA ALA A 119 -2.03 -15.60 1.47
C ALA A 119 -1.15 -15.70 0.20
N ALA A 120 -0.45 -14.64 -0.18
CA ALA A 120 0.53 -14.72 -1.27
C ALA A 120 1.72 -15.62 -0.94
N ALA A 121 2.18 -15.61 0.32
CA ALA A 121 3.27 -16.49 0.75
C ALA A 121 2.90 -17.97 0.61
N THR A 122 1.63 -18.34 0.83
CA THR A 122 1.17 -19.72 0.61
C THR A 122 1.15 -20.08 -0.88
N VAL A 123 0.71 -19.17 -1.75
CA VAL A 123 0.82 -19.33 -3.22
C VAL A 123 2.28 -19.59 -3.63
N LEU A 124 3.22 -18.78 -3.14
CA LEU A 124 4.65 -18.88 -3.51
C LEU A 124 5.30 -20.17 -3.00
N ILE A 125 4.92 -20.65 -1.82
CA ILE A 125 5.45 -21.89 -1.26
C ILE A 125 5.03 -23.11 -2.07
N LYS A 126 3.84 -23.08 -2.67
CA LYS A 126 3.34 -24.16 -3.54
C LYS A 126 4.19 -24.41 -4.79
N TYR A 127 5.06 -23.46 -5.16
CA TYR A 127 6.10 -23.69 -6.17
C TYR A 127 7.05 -24.84 -5.80
N TRP A 128 7.42 -24.98 -4.52
CA TRP A 128 8.25 -26.10 -4.04
C TRP A 128 7.44 -27.22 -3.39
N PHE A 129 6.34 -26.88 -2.73
CA PHE A 129 5.54 -27.80 -1.93
C PHE A 129 4.05 -27.70 -2.33
N PRO A 130 3.67 -28.15 -3.54
CA PRO A 130 2.34 -27.95 -4.11
C PRO A 130 1.21 -28.59 -3.26
N GLU A 131 1.48 -29.76 -2.69
CA GLU A 131 0.53 -30.53 -1.86
C GLU A 131 0.49 -30.07 -0.39
N SER A 132 1.26 -29.05 -0.02
CA SER A 132 1.34 -28.62 1.38
C SER A 132 0.12 -27.80 1.80
N HIS A 133 -0.31 -28.01 3.05
CA HIS A 133 -1.50 -27.36 3.57
C HIS A 133 -1.23 -25.90 3.97
N SER A 134 -1.92 -24.96 3.34
CA SER A 134 -1.67 -23.52 3.47
C SER A 134 -1.75 -22.99 4.90
N ALA A 135 -2.64 -23.51 5.75
CA ALA A 135 -2.78 -23.10 7.15
C ALA A 135 -1.47 -23.19 7.96
N TRP A 136 -0.64 -24.20 7.72
CA TRP A 136 0.63 -24.35 8.45
C TRP A 136 1.63 -23.27 8.05
N TRP A 137 1.68 -22.93 6.76
CA TRP A 137 2.52 -21.85 6.25
C TRP A 137 2.03 -20.48 6.71
N SER A 138 0.72 -20.21 6.65
CA SER A 138 0.11 -19.00 7.20
C SER A 138 0.41 -18.84 8.69
N LEU A 139 0.31 -19.92 9.47
CA LEU A 139 0.65 -19.91 10.90
C LEU A 139 2.13 -19.64 11.14
N LEU A 140 3.01 -20.32 10.42
CA LEU A 140 4.46 -20.16 10.54
C LEU A 140 4.87 -18.72 10.23
N PHE A 141 4.44 -18.16 9.10
CA PHE A 141 4.81 -16.81 8.69
C PHE A 141 4.18 -15.75 9.58
N LEU A 142 2.93 -15.92 10.02
CA LEU A 142 2.30 -15.03 11.00
C LEU A 142 3.04 -15.06 12.33
N ALA A 143 3.44 -16.24 12.81
CA ALA A 143 4.21 -16.38 14.05
C ALA A 143 5.58 -15.69 13.95
N VAL A 144 6.27 -15.82 12.81
CA VAL A 144 7.53 -15.12 12.54
C VAL A 144 7.34 -13.61 12.55
N ILE A 145 6.36 -13.07 11.80
CA ILE A 145 6.07 -11.63 11.74
C ILE A 145 5.69 -11.09 13.13
N PHE A 146 4.85 -11.82 13.87
CA PHE A 146 4.46 -11.47 15.23
C PHE A 146 5.68 -11.43 16.17
N ALA A 147 6.52 -12.48 16.15
CA ALA A 147 7.71 -12.57 16.99
C ALA A 147 8.70 -11.43 16.69
N LEU A 148 8.94 -11.11 15.43
CA LEU A 148 9.79 -10.00 15.02
C LEU A 148 9.28 -8.66 15.60
N ASN A 149 7.96 -8.43 15.52
CA ASN A 149 7.33 -7.23 16.07
C ASN A 149 7.22 -7.21 17.60
N ALA A 150 7.25 -8.37 18.25
CA ALA A 150 7.14 -8.53 19.70
C ALA A 150 8.50 -8.50 20.44
N LEU A 151 9.62 -8.75 19.76
CA LEU A 151 10.92 -8.95 20.40
C LEU A 151 11.85 -7.73 20.32
N THR A 152 12.16 -7.17 19.15
CA THR A 152 13.08 -6.01 19.06
C THR A 152 12.81 -5.09 17.86
N VAL A 153 12.81 -3.78 18.10
CA VAL A 153 12.68 -2.75 17.04
C VAL A 153 14.01 -2.50 16.31
N LYS A 154 15.15 -2.84 16.92
CA LYS A 154 16.50 -2.60 16.34
C LYS A 154 16.87 -3.63 15.26
N GLY A 155 16.58 -4.92 15.46
CA GLY A 155 16.87 -5.94 14.45
C GLY A 155 16.05 -5.74 13.17
N TYR A 156 14.82 -5.23 13.31
CA TYR A 156 13.93 -4.92 12.20
C TYR A 156 14.54 -3.95 11.17
N GLY A 157 15.07 -2.81 11.61
CA GLY A 157 15.56 -1.77 10.70
C GLY A 157 16.75 -2.20 9.84
N GLU A 158 17.64 -3.05 10.37
CA GLU A 158 18.78 -3.59 9.61
C GLU A 158 18.34 -4.72 8.67
N SER A 159 17.43 -5.61 9.09
CA SER A 159 16.90 -6.67 8.20
C SER A 159 16.15 -6.08 7.01
N GLU A 160 15.32 -5.06 7.21
CA GLU A 160 14.60 -4.38 6.12
C GLU A 160 15.55 -3.69 5.14
N TYR A 161 16.66 -3.13 5.62
CA TYR A 161 17.68 -2.55 4.75
C TYR A 161 18.20 -3.58 3.74
N TRP A 162 18.56 -4.76 4.21
CA TRP A 162 19.08 -5.84 3.36
C TRP A 162 17.99 -6.42 2.45
N PHE A 163 16.77 -6.65 2.96
CA PHE A 163 15.67 -7.15 2.14
C PHE A 163 15.31 -6.18 1.02
N ALA A 164 15.25 -4.88 1.30
CA ALA A 164 15.02 -3.86 0.29
C ALA A 164 16.11 -3.85 -0.79
N MET A 165 17.38 -3.99 -0.40
CA MET A 165 18.50 -4.04 -1.36
C MET A 165 18.37 -5.24 -2.31
N ILE A 166 18.06 -6.43 -1.77
CA ILE A 166 17.87 -7.64 -2.57
C ILE A 166 16.75 -7.42 -3.60
N LYS A 167 15.60 -6.87 -3.19
CA LYS A 167 14.47 -6.59 -4.10
C LYS A 167 14.88 -5.71 -5.28
N ILE A 168 15.61 -4.63 -5.00
CA ILE A 168 16.04 -3.66 -6.03
C ILE A 168 16.98 -4.34 -7.02
N VAL A 169 18.01 -5.04 -6.52
CA VAL A 169 18.99 -5.76 -7.37
C VAL A 169 18.28 -6.79 -8.24
N THR A 170 17.36 -7.56 -7.66
CA THR A 170 16.59 -8.58 -8.37
C THR A 170 15.77 -8.00 -9.52
N VAL A 171 15.12 -6.84 -9.32
CA VAL A 171 14.36 -6.18 -10.39
C VAL A 171 15.29 -5.70 -11.51
N VAL A 172 16.47 -5.18 -11.19
CA VAL A 172 17.47 -4.78 -12.21
C VAL A 172 17.95 -5.98 -13.02
N ILE A 173 18.24 -7.11 -12.36
CA ILE A 173 18.63 -8.35 -13.03
C ILE A 173 17.48 -8.84 -13.93
N PHE A 174 16.25 -8.87 -13.41
CA PHE A 174 15.06 -9.25 -14.15
C PHE A 174 14.87 -8.40 -15.42
N LEU A 175 14.97 -7.07 -15.32
CA LEU A 175 14.86 -6.19 -16.47
C LEU A 175 15.97 -6.45 -17.49
N THR A 176 17.20 -6.67 -17.03
CA THR A 176 18.34 -6.97 -17.90
C THR A 176 18.12 -8.27 -18.67
N VAL A 177 17.81 -9.37 -17.95
CA VAL A 177 17.52 -10.68 -18.56
C VAL A 177 16.34 -10.57 -19.52
N GLY A 178 15.28 -9.88 -19.12
CA GLY A 178 14.10 -9.68 -19.95
C GLY A 178 14.41 -8.97 -21.26
N VAL A 179 15.17 -7.87 -21.21
CA VAL A 179 15.61 -7.15 -22.42
C VAL A 179 16.44 -8.06 -23.33
N LEU A 180 17.39 -8.83 -22.77
CA LEU A 180 18.19 -9.76 -23.57
C LEU A 180 17.34 -10.84 -24.25
N MET A 181 16.29 -11.34 -23.58
CA MET A 181 15.34 -12.29 -24.17
C MET A 181 14.47 -11.68 -25.27
N ILE A 182 13.99 -10.44 -25.08
CA ILE A 182 13.18 -9.71 -26.07
C ILE A 182 13.95 -9.59 -27.40
N PHE A 183 15.25 -9.32 -27.34
CA PHE A 183 16.13 -9.20 -28.50
C PHE A 183 16.75 -10.53 -28.97
N GLY A 184 16.47 -11.67 -28.31
CA GLY A 184 17.01 -12.98 -28.69
C GLY A 184 18.50 -13.18 -28.42
N ILE A 185 19.11 -12.35 -27.56
CA ILE A 185 20.55 -12.37 -27.26
C ILE A 185 20.92 -13.59 -26.38
N MET A 186 19.94 -14.18 -25.68
CA MET A 186 20.14 -15.34 -24.80
C MET A 186 20.07 -16.70 -25.52
N GLY A 187 20.24 -16.75 -26.84
CA GLY A 187 20.31 -18.00 -27.60
C GLY A 187 18.95 -18.64 -27.95
N GLY A 188 17.83 -17.97 -27.66
CA GLY A 188 16.49 -18.31 -28.14
C GLY A 188 15.99 -17.32 -29.22
N PRO A 189 14.91 -17.62 -29.95
CA PRO A 189 14.34 -16.69 -30.90
C PRO A 189 13.93 -15.38 -30.21
N ALA A 190 14.16 -14.25 -30.87
CA ALA A 190 13.73 -12.95 -30.36
C ALA A 190 12.21 -12.96 -30.16
N VAL A 191 11.76 -12.75 -28.91
CA VAL A 191 10.33 -12.75 -28.59
C VAL A 191 9.64 -11.52 -29.22
N GLY A 192 10.33 -10.38 -29.22
CA GLY A 192 9.80 -9.12 -29.74
C GLY A 192 8.43 -8.79 -29.13
N PHE A 193 7.48 -8.41 -29.99
CA PHE A 193 6.11 -8.04 -29.62
C PHE A 193 5.09 -9.18 -29.83
N ALA A 194 5.54 -10.42 -30.05
CA ALA A 194 4.64 -11.52 -30.44
C ALA A 194 3.46 -11.70 -29.46
N ASN A 195 3.72 -11.59 -28.15
CA ASN A 195 2.69 -11.76 -27.12
C ASN A 195 1.67 -10.60 -27.03
N PHE A 196 1.97 -9.43 -27.63
CA PHE A 196 1.01 -8.32 -27.73
C PHE A 196 -0.05 -8.53 -28.82
N THR A 197 0.10 -9.55 -29.65
CA THR A 197 -0.81 -9.88 -30.76
C THR A 197 -1.42 -11.27 -30.65
N VAL A 198 -1.17 -12.00 -29.57
CA VAL A 198 -1.76 -13.34 -29.34
C VAL A 198 -3.22 -13.19 -28.95
N GLY A 199 -4.12 -13.99 -29.53
CA GLY A 199 -5.53 -13.98 -29.16
C GLY A 199 -6.18 -12.61 -29.35
N ASP A 200 -6.83 -12.11 -28.31
CA ASP A 200 -7.43 -10.76 -28.24
C ASP A 200 -6.52 -9.72 -27.54
N ALA A 201 -5.24 -10.02 -27.39
CA ALA A 201 -4.24 -9.03 -27.01
C ALA A 201 -4.19 -7.88 -28.04
N PRO A 202 -3.83 -6.65 -27.62
CA PRO A 202 -3.18 -6.31 -26.35
C PRO A 202 -4.13 -6.03 -25.17
N PHE A 203 -5.44 -5.94 -25.41
CA PHE A 203 -6.47 -5.60 -24.40
C PHE A 203 -7.45 -6.76 -24.22
N HIS A 204 -7.00 -7.84 -23.58
CA HIS A 204 -7.84 -8.99 -23.29
C HIS A 204 -9.00 -8.59 -22.35
N GLY A 205 -10.21 -9.07 -22.64
CA GLY A 205 -11.41 -8.74 -21.85
C GLY A 205 -11.91 -7.28 -21.98
N GLY A 206 -11.25 -6.46 -22.80
CA GLY A 206 -11.68 -5.09 -23.09
C GLY A 206 -11.56 -4.10 -21.92
N PHE A 207 -12.34 -3.03 -21.95
CA PHE A 207 -12.21 -1.90 -21.00
C PHE A 207 -12.49 -2.29 -19.54
N PHE A 208 -13.46 -3.18 -19.28
CA PHE A 208 -13.80 -3.56 -17.91
C PHE A 208 -12.73 -4.45 -17.27
N ALA A 209 -12.11 -5.37 -18.02
CA ALA A 209 -10.93 -6.11 -17.55
C ALA A 209 -9.77 -5.16 -17.22
N VAL A 210 -9.55 -4.13 -18.05
CA VAL A 210 -8.57 -3.08 -17.74
C VAL A 210 -8.92 -2.36 -16.45
N LEU A 211 -10.20 -2.06 -16.18
CA LEU A 211 -10.64 -1.48 -14.90
C LEU A 211 -10.50 -2.43 -13.71
N GLY A 212 -10.76 -3.73 -13.88
CA GLY A 212 -10.59 -4.75 -12.83
C GLY A 212 -9.16 -4.78 -12.29
N VAL A 213 -8.17 -4.69 -13.19
CA VAL A 213 -6.75 -4.70 -12.79
C VAL A 213 -6.25 -3.38 -12.18
N PHE A 214 -7.08 -2.32 -12.07
CA PHE A 214 -6.73 -1.13 -11.28
C PHE A 214 -6.59 -1.45 -9.79
N MET A 215 -7.28 -2.46 -9.26
CA MET A 215 -7.07 -2.91 -7.88
C MET A 215 -5.69 -3.48 -7.69
N ALA A 216 -5.25 -4.36 -8.59
CA ALA A 216 -3.90 -4.91 -8.58
C ALA A 216 -2.84 -3.81 -8.70
N ALA A 217 -3.02 -2.87 -9.64
CA ALA A 217 -2.12 -1.74 -9.79
C ALA A 217 -2.13 -0.84 -8.54
N GLY A 218 -3.30 -0.46 -8.02
CA GLY A 218 -3.43 0.36 -6.82
C GLY A 218 -2.78 -0.28 -5.61
N PHE A 219 -3.08 -1.54 -5.35
CA PHE A 219 -2.46 -2.33 -4.29
C PHE A 219 -0.93 -2.32 -4.42
N SER A 220 -0.41 -2.47 -5.64
CA SER A 220 1.02 -2.46 -5.94
C SER A 220 1.73 -1.15 -5.63
N PHE A 221 1.04 -0.01 -5.76
CA PHE A 221 1.59 1.31 -5.47
C PHE A 221 1.37 1.79 -4.02
N GLN A 222 0.65 1.02 -3.20
CA GLN A 222 0.45 1.35 -1.79
C GLN A 222 1.78 1.44 -1.03
N GLY A 223 1.76 2.19 0.08
CA GLY A 223 2.95 2.46 0.87
C GLY A 223 3.85 3.55 0.29
N THR A 224 3.56 4.08 -0.91
CA THR A 224 4.19 5.33 -1.39
C THR A 224 3.82 6.50 -0.47
N GLU A 225 2.61 6.52 0.08
CA GLU A 225 2.14 7.52 1.05
C GLU A 225 2.88 7.49 2.40
N LEU A 226 3.65 6.44 2.71
CA LEU A 226 4.47 6.40 3.93
C LEU A 226 5.52 7.50 3.97
N ILE A 227 5.88 8.09 2.83
CA ILE A 227 6.71 9.30 2.77
C ILE A 227 6.13 10.43 3.63
N GLY A 228 4.79 10.57 3.66
CA GLY A 228 4.12 11.61 4.43
C GLY A 228 4.19 11.36 5.94
N VAL A 229 4.26 10.10 6.36
CA VAL A 229 4.45 9.73 7.77
C VAL A 229 5.92 9.91 8.17
N ALA A 230 6.83 9.44 7.30
CA ALA A 230 8.27 9.59 7.50
C ALA A 230 8.72 11.06 7.52
N ALA A 231 7.99 11.95 6.86
CA ALA A 231 8.24 13.39 6.91
C ALA A 231 8.19 13.95 8.34
N GLY A 232 7.24 13.50 9.17
CA GLY A 232 7.12 13.96 10.56
C GLY A 232 8.23 13.46 11.49
N GLU A 233 9.02 12.49 11.06
CA GLU A 233 10.17 11.97 11.80
C GLU A 233 11.52 12.36 11.16
N SER A 234 11.51 13.11 10.05
CA SER A 234 12.70 13.53 9.33
C SER A 234 13.33 14.77 9.97
N GLU A 235 14.66 14.79 10.12
CA GLU A 235 15.43 15.94 10.60
C GLU A 235 15.30 17.18 9.69
N ASN A 236 15.26 16.98 8.37
CA ASN A 236 15.07 18.07 7.40
C ASN A 236 13.99 17.71 6.35
N PRO A 237 12.70 17.77 6.71
CA PRO A 237 11.61 17.35 5.84
C PRO A 237 11.49 18.22 4.59
N ARG A 238 11.86 19.50 4.67
CA ARG A 238 11.82 20.46 3.55
C ARG A 238 12.74 20.06 2.39
N GLU A 239 13.85 19.39 2.67
CA GLU A 239 14.75 18.88 1.63
C GLU A 239 14.54 17.39 1.32
N ASN A 240 14.30 16.59 2.35
CA ASN A 240 14.22 15.12 2.22
C ASN A 240 12.95 14.68 1.49
N VAL A 241 11.80 15.31 1.76
CA VAL A 241 10.53 14.95 1.12
C VAL A 241 10.57 15.22 -0.39
N PRO A 242 11.00 16.40 -0.89
CA PRO A 242 11.12 16.63 -2.33
C PRO A 242 12.11 15.68 -3.04
N ARG A 243 13.19 15.27 -2.35
CA ARG A 243 14.12 14.26 -2.90
C ARG A 243 13.44 12.91 -3.06
N ALA A 244 12.70 12.46 -2.06
CA ALA A 244 11.98 11.19 -2.11
C ALA A 244 10.84 11.21 -3.15
N ILE A 245 10.14 12.33 -3.37
CA ILE A 245 9.14 12.45 -4.45
C ILE A 245 9.77 12.26 -5.84
N ARG A 246 10.98 12.79 -6.07
CA ARG A 246 11.69 12.55 -7.35
C ARG A 246 12.04 11.08 -7.54
N GLN A 247 12.32 10.35 -6.45
CA GLN A 247 12.57 8.92 -6.52
C GLN A 247 11.30 8.11 -6.85
N ILE A 248 10.11 8.61 -6.50
CA ILE A 248 8.84 7.95 -6.81
C ILE A 248 8.62 7.83 -8.33
N PHE A 249 9.02 8.84 -9.12
CA PHE A 249 8.96 8.75 -10.58
C PHE A 249 9.76 7.55 -11.11
N TRP A 250 11.04 7.44 -10.70
CA TRP A 250 11.91 6.34 -11.09
C TRP A 250 11.38 5.01 -10.56
N ARG A 251 10.78 5.01 -9.37
CA ARG A 251 10.18 3.83 -8.80
C ARG A 251 9.00 3.34 -9.66
N ILE A 252 8.09 4.23 -10.05
CA ILE A 252 6.95 3.89 -10.93
C ILE A 252 7.47 3.33 -12.25
N LEU A 253 8.44 4.01 -12.87
CA LEU A 253 8.98 3.62 -14.17
C LEU A 253 9.66 2.24 -14.15
N PHE A 254 10.67 2.05 -13.30
CA PHE A 254 11.47 0.82 -13.30
C PHE A 254 10.74 -0.37 -12.70
N PHE A 255 10.13 -0.19 -11.51
CA PHE A 255 9.53 -1.32 -10.81
C PHE A 255 8.22 -1.75 -11.45
N TYR A 256 7.46 -0.85 -12.07
CA TYR A 256 6.11 -1.20 -12.53
C TYR A 256 6.01 -1.12 -14.05
N ILE A 257 6.23 0.04 -14.66
CA ILE A 257 5.99 0.19 -16.11
C ILE A 257 6.90 -0.72 -16.93
N LEU A 258 8.21 -0.68 -16.68
CA LEU A 258 9.17 -1.52 -17.41
C LEU A 258 9.04 -3.00 -17.04
N ALA A 259 8.77 -3.32 -15.77
CA ALA A 259 8.57 -4.70 -15.37
C ALA A 259 7.33 -5.32 -16.03
N ILE A 260 6.18 -4.63 -16.00
CA ILE A 260 4.94 -5.07 -16.67
C ILE A 260 5.14 -5.18 -18.18
N LEU A 261 5.85 -4.23 -18.80
CA LEU A 261 6.19 -4.31 -20.21
C LEU A 261 7.02 -5.56 -20.53
N VAL A 262 8.07 -5.84 -19.75
CA VAL A 262 8.90 -7.04 -19.92
C VAL A 262 8.07 -8.32 -19.73
N ILE A 263 7.23 -8.38 -18.70
CA ILE A 263 6.34 -9.52 -18.46
C ILE A 263 5.41 -9.72 -19.65
N GLY A 264 4.72 -8.67 -20.09
CA GLY A 264 3.76 -8.73 -21.19
C GLY A 264 4.39 -9.03 -22.55
N LEU A 265 5.66 -8.65 -22.76
CA LEU A 265 6.41 -9.02 -23.97
C LEU A 265 6.86 -10.47 -23.94
N ILE A 266 7.26 -11.02 -22.79
CA ILE A 266 7.88 -12.35 -22.70
C ILE A 266 6.89 -13.47 -22.41
N ILE A 267 5.91 -13.23 -21.53
CA ILE A 267 4.95 -14.24 -21.08
C ILE A 267 3.59 -13.97 -21.73
N PRO A 268 3.04 -14.92 -22.52
CA PRO A 268 1.70 -14.75 -23.06
C PRO A 268 0.67 -14.74 -21.93
N TYR A 269 -0.34 -13.87 -22.01
CA TYR A 269 -1.42 -13.80 -21.01
C TYR A 269 -2.22 -15.12 -20.89
N THR A 270 -2.18 -15.95 -21.93
CA THR A 270 -2.79 -17.28 -21.95
C THR A 270 -2.01 -18.34 -21.16
N ASN A 271 -0.82 -18.02 -20.62
CA ASN A 271 -0.02 -18.96 -19.83
C ASN A 271 -0.80 -19.43 -18.57
N PRO A 272 -1.00 -20.75 -18.38
CA PRO A 272 -1.78 -21.30 -17.27
C PRO A 272 -1.13 -21.12 -15.89
N ASN A 273 0.18 -20.87 -15.84
CA ASN A 273 0.89 -20.64 -14.58
C ASN A 273 0.76 -19.20 -14.08
N LEU A 274 0.20 -18.28 -14.87
CA LEU A 274 -0.14 -16.96 -14.35
C LEU A 274 -1.28 -17.10 -13.34
N LEU A 275 -1.20 -16.35 -12.25
CA LEU A 275 -2.21 -16.41 -11.20
C LEU A 275 -3.58 -16.01 -11.77
N ARG A 276 -4.47 -16.99 -11.94
CA ARG A 276 -5.89 -16.79 -12.22
C ARG A 276 -6.66 -16.99 -10.92
N GLY A 277 -7.76 -16.28 -10.74
CA GLY A 277 -8.54 -16.30 -9.50
C GLY A 277 -9.29 -17.62 -9.24
N ASP A 278 -8.82 -18.75 -9.77
CA ASP A 278 -9.45 -20.06 -9.68
C ASP A 278 -8.87 -20.91 -8.53
N ILE A 279 -9.69 -21.84 -8.03
CA ILE A 279 -9.39 -22.66 -6.84
C ILE A 279 -8.26 -23.68 -7.11
N SER A 280 -8.10 -24.14 -8.36
CA SER A 280 -7.14 -25.17 -8.75
C SER A 280 -5.76 -24.65 -9.13
N ASP A 281 -5.59 -23.34 -9.32
CA ASP A 281 -4.41 -22.81 -9.99
C ASP A 281 -3.29 -22.51 -8.99
N ILE A 282 -2.14 -23.16 -9.20
CA ILE A 282 -0.89 -22.82 -8.53
C ILE A 282 -0.29 -21.64 -9.30
N GLY A 283 -0.72 -20.43 -8.97
CA GLY A 283 -0.18 -19.22 -9.57
C GLY A 283 1.32 -19.07 -9.28
N VAL A 284 2.11 -18.94 -10.34
CA VAL A 284 3.55 -18.67 -10.26
C VAL A 284 3.80 -17.21 -10.59
N SER A 285 4.74 -16.59 -9.88
CA SER A 285 5.16 -15.22 -10.20
C SER A 285 5.66 -15.14 -11.64
N PRO A 286 5.22 -14.14 -12.44
CA PRO A 286 5.77 -13.91 -13.77
C PRO A 286 7.28 -13.64 -13.77
N PHE A 287 7.84 -13.12 -12.66
CA PHE A 287 9.29 -12.97 -12.54
C PHE A 287 9.97 -14.33 -12.55
N THR A 288 9.47 -15.30 -11.78
CA THR A 288 9.97 -16.68 -11.77
C THR A 288 9.82 -17.33 -13.15
N LEU A 289 8.66 -17.15 -13.80
CA LEU A 289 8.39 -17.70 -15.14
C LEU A 289 9.34 -17.19 -16.22
N VAL A 290 9.77 -15.92 -16.14
CA VAL A 290 10.76 -15.37 -17.09
C VAL A 290 12.11 -16.07 -16.94
N PHE A 291 12.60 -16.29 -15.72
CA PHE A 291 13.86 -17.02 -15.50
C PHE A 291 13.76 -18.49 -15.91
N GLU A 292 12.61 -19.12 -15.68
CA GLU A 292 12.34 -20.49 -16.13
C GLU A 292 12.37 -20.56 -17.67
N LYS A 293 11.69 -19.63 -18.35
CA LYS A 293 11.69 -19.52 -19.80
C LYS A 293 13.07 -19.17 -20.38
N ALA A 294 13.93 -18.50 -19.61
CA ALA A 294 15.32 -18.24 -19.96
C ALA A 294 16.23 -19.49 -19.87
N GLY A 295 15.70 -20.63 -19.42
CA GLY A 295 16.48 -21.86 -19.19
C GLY A 295 17.31 -21.85 -17.90
N LEU A 296 17.06 -20.89 -17.01
CA LEU A 296 17.81 -20.70 -15.77
C LEU A 296 17.03 -21.29 -14.58
N ALA A 297 16.84 -22.61 -14.55
CA ALA A 297 16.00 -23.29 -13.54
C ALA A 297 16.41 -22.97 -12.09
N ILE A 298 17.73 -22.93 -11.80
CA ILE A 298 18.23 -22.53 -10.48
C ILE A 298 17.85 -21.07 -10.19
N ALA A 299 17.96 -20.18 -11.18
CA ALA A 299 17.58 -18.78 -11.02
C ALA A 299 16.08 -18.61 -10.81
N ALA A 300 15.22 -19.45 -11.41
CA ALA A 300 13.79 -19.44 -11.15
C ALA A 300 13.47 -19.78 -9.68
N SER A 301 14.07 -20.85 -9.14
CA SER A 301 13.89 -21.19 -7.72
C SER A 301 14.46 -20.10 -6.79
N VAL A 302 15.62 -19.52 -7.12
CA VAL A 302 16.19 -18.39 -6.34
C VAL A 302 15.28 -17.17 -6.42
N MET A 303 14.72 -16.86 -7.60
CA MET A 303 13.77 -15.77 -7.78
C MET A 303 12.54 -15.98 -6.89
N ASN A 304 11.95 -17.18 -6.88
CA ASN A 304 10.81 -17.48 -6.04
C ASN A 304 11.12 -17.30 -4.54
N ALA A 305 12.33 -17.69 -4.10
CA ALA A 305 12.79 -17.45 -2.73
C ALA A 305 12.94 -15.95 -2.42
N VAL A 306 13.52 -15.18 -3.34
CA VAL A 306 13.61 -13.72 -3.18
C VAL A 306 12.22 -13.09 -3.07
N ILE A 307 11.27 -13.51 -3.91
CA ILE A 307 9.90 -13.00 -3.85
C ILE A 307 9.28 -13.32 -2.49
N LEU A 308 9.40 -14.56 -2.01
CA LEU A 308 8.89 -14.95 -0.68
C LEU A 308 9.50 -14.08 0.43
N THR A 309 10.81 -13.82 0.41
CA THR A 309 11.42 -12.89 1.39
C THR A 309 10.87 -11.47 1.25
N SER A 310 10.54 -11.05 0.04
CA SER A 310 9.95 -9.74 -0.22
C SER A 310 8.54 -9.59 0.34
N VAL A 311 7.72 -10.62 0.18
CA VAL A 311 6.36 -10.72 0.74
C VAL A 311 6.40 -10.65 2.27
N LEU A 312 7.28 -11.45 2.90
CA LEU A 312 7.42 -11.46 4.35
C LEU A 312 7.92 -10.12 4.91
N SER A 313 8.85 -9.44 4.20
CA SER A 313 9.31 -8.09 4.55
C SER A 313 8.19 -7.04 4.42
N ALA A 314 7.37 -7.11 3.37
CA ALA A 314 6.22 -6.22 3.19
C ALA A 314 5.16 -6.43 4.30
N GLY A 315 4.78 -7.67 4.58
CA GLY A 315 3.86 -8.02 5.67
C GLY A 315 4.38 -7.60 7.04
N ASN A 316 5.68 -7.75 7.29
CA ASN A 316 6.33 -7.30 8.52
C ASN A 316 6.32 -5.77 8.66
N SER A 317 6.57 -5.04 7.57
CA SER A 317 6.46 -3.57 7.53
C SER A 317 5.03 -3.08 7.76
N GLY A 318 4.04 -3.77 7.17
CA GLY A 318 2.63 -3.52 7.40
C GLY A 318 2.20 -3.77 8.85
N MET A 319 2.64 -4.87 9.45
CA MET A 319 2.42 -5.18 10.88
C MET A 319 3.02 -4.10 11.76
N TYR A 320 4.23 -3.64 11.42
CA TYR A 320 4.87 -2.53 12.11
C TYR A 320 3.97 -1.29 12.04
N ALA A 321 3.62 -0.82 10.84
CA ALA A 321 2.82 0.39 10.62
C ALA A 321 1.44 0.32 11.30
N ALA A 322 0.65 -0.72 11.03
CA ALA A 322 -0.71 -0.90 11.58
C ALA A 322 -0.72 -0.83 13.11
N THR A 323 0.22 -1.52 13.75
CA THR A 323 0.35 -1.54 15.21
C THR A 323 0.57 -0.13 15.79
N ARG A 324 1.37 0.71 15.14
CA ARG A 324 1.67 2.08 15.61
C ARG A 324 0.52 3.04 15.34
N VAL A 325 -0.15 2.90 14.19
CA VAL A 325 -1.34 3.69 13.85
C VAL A 325 -2.45 3.44 14.87
N LEU A 326 -2.73 2.17 15.21
CA LEU A 326 -3.76 1.84 16.19
C LEU A 326 -3.42 2.35 17.59
N TYR A 327 -2.14 2.24 17.98
CA TYR A 327 -1.64 2.83 19.22
C TYR A 327 -1.81 4.35 19.26
N ALA A 328 -1.46 5.06 18.18
CA ALA A 328 -1.60 6.51 18.08
C ALA A 328 -3.06 6.95 18.16
N LEU A 329 -3.97 6.28 17.44
CA LEU A 329 -5.41 6.53 17.53
C LEU A 329 -5.92 6.36 18.96
N ALA A 330 -5.44 5.36 19.69
CA ALA A 330 -5.83 5.14 21.07
C ALA A 330 -5.31 6.23 22.02
N ARG A 331 -4.09 6.74 21.78
CA ARG A 331 -3.49 7.86 22.53
C ARG A 331 -4.23 9.18 22.28
N GLU A 332 -4.77 9.38 21.08
CA GLU A 332 -5.59 10.54 20.71
C GLU A 332 -7.06 10.42 21.18
N GLY A 333 -7.42 9.33 21.89
CA GLY A 333 -8.81 9.10 22.31
C GLY A 333 -9.76 8.74 21.16
N LYS A 334 -9.21 8.37 19.99
CA LYS A 334 -9.92 7.91 18.79
C LYS A 334 -10.02 6.38 18.70
N ALA A 335 -9.45 5.65 19.66
CA ALA A 335 -9.63 4.21 19.82
C ALA A 335 -9.68 3.83 21.31
N PRO A 336 -10.14 2.61 21.66
CA PRO A 336 -10.20 2.16 23.05
C PRO A 336 -8.88 2.32 23.82
N ARG A 337 -8.94 2.89 25.04
CA ARG A 337 -7.75 3.27 25.83
C ARG A 337 -6.76 2.14 26.09
N PHE A 338 -7.22 0.89 26.14
CA PHE A 338 -6.33 -0.26 26.38
C PHE A 338 -5.35 -0.50 25.22
N LEU A 339 -5.66 -0.04 24.00
CA LEU A 339 -4.77 -0.12 22.83
C LEU A 339 -3.62 0.88 22.88
N GLY A 340 -3.75 1.93 23.68
CA GLY A 340 -2.71 2.92 23.94
C GLY A 340 -1.72 2.50 25.04
N ARG A 341 -1.76 1.25 25.51
CA ARG A 341 -0.85 0.72 26.53
C ARG A 341 0.37 0.07 25.88
N ILE A 342 1.55 0.32 26.43
CA ILE A 342 2.80 -0.34 26.02
C ILE A 342 3.33 -1.25 27.12
N ASN A 343 4.03 -2.31 26.75
CA ASN A 343 4.72 -3.19 27.69
C ASN A 343 6.07 -2.60 28.14
N ARG A 344 6.78 -3.28 29.05
CA ARG A 344 8.11 -2.85 29.57
C ARG A 344 9.18 -2.67 28.48
N ARG A 345 9.01 -3.26 27.30
CA ARG A 345 9.91 -3.15 26.15
C ARG A 345 9.56 -1.98 25.22
N GLY A 346 8.50 -1.23 25.51
CA GLY A 346 8.03 -0.11 24.69
C GLY A 346 7.18 -0.55 23.48
N ILE A 347 6.61 -1.76 23.53
CA ILE A 347 5.83 -2.34 22.42
C ILE A 347 4.33 -2.29 22.77
N PRO A 348 3.47 -1.76 21.88
CA PRO A 348 2.01 -1.73 22.08
C PRO A 348 1.38 -3.10 21.81
N MET A 349 1.58 -4.03 22.73
CA MET A 349 1.21 -5.46 22.57
C MET A 349 -0.29 -5.66 22.26
N ASN A 350 -1.18 -4.88 22.87
CA ASN A 350 -2.62 -5.02 22.63
C ASN A 350 -2.99 -4.65 21.19
N ALA A 351 -2.39 -3.59 20.64
CA ALA A 351 -2.58 -3.21 19.25
C ALA A 351 -2.03 -4.29 18.31
N LEU A 352 -0.84 -4.83 18.62
CA LEU A 352 -0.22 -5.91 17.87
C LEU A 352 -1.11 -7.16 17.81
N LEU A 353 -1.69 -7.57 18.94
CA LEU A 353 -2.58 -8.73 19.01
C LEU A 353 -3.85 -8.55 18.17
N ILE A 354 -4.49 -7.37 18.21
CA ILE A 354 -5.68 -7.10 17.39
C ILE A 354 -5.32 -7.10 15.90
N THR A 355 -4.22 -6.46 15.50
CA THR A 355 -3.76 -6.50 14.10
C THR A 355 -3.42 -7.93 13.67
N THR A 356 -2.81 -8.73 14.54
CA THR A 356 -2.51 -10.15 14.28
C THR A 356 -3.77 -10.97 14.05
N ALA A 357 -4.85 -10.70 14.79
CA ALA A 357 -6.14 -11.35 14.59
C ALA A 357 -6.72 -11.08 13.19
N VAL A 358 -6.56 -9.87 12.65
CA VAL A 358 -6.95 -9.58 11.25
C VAL A 358 -6.05 -10.33 10.27
N GLY A 359 -4.76 -10.46 10.55
CA GLY A 359 -3.82 -11.28 9.77
C GLY A 359 -4.26 -12.75 9.62
N MET A 360 -5.03 -13.28 10.58
CA MET A 360 -5.58 -14.64 10.51
C MET A 360 -6.60 -14.83 9.38
N LEU A 361 -7.08 -13.78 8.73
CA LEU A 361 -7.90 -13.90 7.51
C LEU A 361 -7.17 -14.69 6.40
N ALA A 362 -5.84 -14.73 6.41
CA ALA A 362 -5.05 -15.56 5.50
C ALA A 362 -5.33 -17.07 5.63
N PHE A 363 -5.86 -17.53 6.77
CA PHE A 363 -6.19 -18.94 6.96
C PHE A 363 -7.41 -19.37 6.14
N LEU A 364 -8.22 -18.42 5.67
CA LEU A 364 -9.30 -18.70 4.73
C LEU A 364 -8.77 -19.31 3.42
N ALA A 365 -7.50 -19.10 3.08
CA ALA A 365 -6.85 -19.72 1.92
C ALA A 365 -6.96 -21.26 1.93
N SER A 366 -6.96 -21.87 3.12
CA SER A 366 -7.13 -23.33 3.26
C SER A 366 -8.56 -23.82 3.01
N LEU A 367 -9.54 -22.91 3.03
CA LEU A 367 -10.96 -23.23 2.85
C LEU A 367 -11.46 -22.89 1.45
N TYR A 368 -10.95 -21.80 0.86
CA TYR A 368 -11.45 -21.24 -0.40
C TYR A 368 -10.42 -21.23 -1.53
N GLY A 369 -9.17 -21.63 -1.28
CA GLY A 369 -8.07 -21.59 -2.25
C GLY A 369 -7.16 -20.36 -2.07
N ASP A 370 -5.86 -20.54 -2.30
CA ASP A 370 -4.86 -19.51 -2.03
C ASP A 370 -4.98 -18.29 -2.95
N GLY A 371 -5.13 -18.52 -4.25
CA GLY A 371 -5.28 -17.44 -5.25
C GLY A 371 -6.56 -16.63 -5.04
N VAL A 372 -7.68 -17.31 -4.75
CA VAL A 372 -8.98 -16.69 -4.46
C VAL A 372 -8.88 -15.75 -3.25
N VAL A 373 -8.36 -16.24 -2.13
CA VAL A 373 -8.26 -15.47 -0.89
C VAL A 373 -7.24 -14.35 -1.02
N TYR A 374 -6.12 -14.59 -1.72
CA TYR A 374 -5.19 -13.52 -2.07
C TYR A 374 -5.88 -12.40 -2.84
N ASN A 375 -6.65 -12.71 -3.89
CA ASN A 375 -7.35 -11.70 -4.69
C ASN A 375 -8.42 -10.96 -3.87
N TRP A 376 -9.18 -11.65 -3.01
CA TRP A 376 -10.14 -11.01 -2.10
C TRP A 376 -9.47 -10.00 -1.16
N LEU A 377 -8.35 -10.39 -0.53
CA LEU A 377 -7.62 -9.54 0.41
C LEU A 377 -6.88 -8.41 -0.30
N LEU A 378 -6.35 -8.66 -1.51
CA LEU A 378 -5.75 -7.67 -2.38
C LEU A 378 -6.77 -6.60 -2.77
N ASN A 379 -7.96 -6.99 -3.22
CA ASN A 379 -9.02 -6.05 -3.60
C ASN A 379 -9.53 -5.27 -2.40
N ALA A 380 -9.74 -5.94 -1.26
CA ALA A 380 -10.14 -5.29 -0.02
C ALA A 380 -9.11 -4.22 0.42
N SER A 381 -7.82 -4.55 0.43
CA SER A 381 -6.74 -3.61 0.75
C SER A 381 -6.61 -2.50 -0.30
N GLY A 382 -6.64 -2.84 -1.59
CA GLY A 382 -6.59 -1.88 -2.69
C GLY A 382 -7.69 -0.82 -2.58
N MET A 383 -8.93 -1.24 -2.30
CA MET A 383 -10.06 -0.35 -2.05
C MET A 383 -9.78 0.65 -0.90
N CYS A 384 -9.19 0.19 0.20
CA CYS A 384 -8.78 1.08 1.30
C CYS A 384 -7.70 2.08 0.87
N GLY A 385 -6.75 1.63 0.04
CA GLY A 385 -5.71 2.46 -0.55
C GLY A 385 -6.31 3.61 -1.37
N PHE A 386 -7.24 3.30 -2.27
CA PHE A 386 -7.95 4.32 -3.05
C PHE A 386 -8.76 5.28 -2.17
N ILE A 387 -9.44 4.80 -1.12
CA ILE A 387 -10.12 5.68 -0.15
C ILE A 387 -9.11 6.62 0.53
N THR A 388 -7.94 6.10 0.92
CA THR A 388 -6.86 6.91 1.51
C THR A 388 -6.39 8.00 0.55
N TRP A 389 -6.20 7.63 -0.71
CA TRP A 389 -5.75 8.55 -1.75
C TRP A 389 -6.79 9.62 -2.10
N VAL A 390 -8.09 9.30 -2.06
CA VAL A 390 -9.17 10.30 -2.08
C VAL A 390 -9.00 11.30 -0.94
N GLY A 391 -8.76 10.81 0.28
CA GLY A 391 -8.53 11.67 1.44
C GLY A 391 -7.34 12.61 1.28
N ILE A 392 -6.22 12.13 0.70
CA ILE A 392 -5.04 12.94 0.39
C ILE A 392 -5.39 14.02 -0.66
N ALA A 393 -6.03 13.64 -1.77
CA ALA A 393 -6.39 14.56 -2.83
C ALA A 393 -7.32 15.69 -2.34
N VAL A 394 -8.35 15.33 -1.55
CA VAL A 394 -9.28 16.30 -0.95
C VAL A 394 -8.55 17.20 0.03
N SER A 395 -7.69 16.65 0.90
CA SER A 395 -6.94 17.42 1.89
C SER A 395 -6.01 18.44 1.22
N HIS A 396 -5.28 18.05 0.17
CA HIS A 396 -4.40 18.96 -0.57
C HIS A 396 -5.18 20.04 -1.30
N TYR A 397 -6.28 19.67 -1.97
CA TYR A 397 -7.14 20.62 -2.65
C TYR A 397 -7.68 21.68 -1.69
N ARG A 398 -8.13 21.26 -0.51
CA ARG A 398 -8.67 22.16 0.51
C ARG A 398 -7.59 22.99 1.19
N PHE A 399 -6.44 22.42 1.51
CA PHE A 399 -5.27 23.15 2.02
C PHE A 399 -4.91 24.30 1.10
N ARG A 400 -4.73 24.05 -0.19
CA ARG A 400 -4.28 25.08 -1.13
C ARG A 400 -5.30 26.22 -1.29
N ARG A 401 -6.60 25.91 -1.22
CA ARG A 401 -7.68 26.90 -1.21
C ARG A 401 -7.77 27.66 0.11
N ALA A 402 -7.52 27.02 1.24
CA ALA A 402 -7.49 27.68 2.55
C ALA A 402 -6.29 28.64 2.65
N PHE A 403 -5.12 28.19 2.21
CA PHE A 403 -3.88 28.98 2.19
C PHE A 403 -4.06 30.30 1.44
N THR A 404 -4.63 30.25 0.22
CA THR A 404 -4.90 31.48 -0.56
C THR A 404 -6.07 32.30 0.01
N ALA A 405 -7.13 31.66 0.53
CA ALA A 405 -8.27 32.36 1.12
C ALA A 405 -7.92 33.12 2.42
N GLN A 406 -6.84 32.73 3.10
CA GLN A 406 -6.30 33.41 4.27
C GLN A 406 -5.22 34.45 3.92
N GLY A 407 -4.96 34.69 2.62
CA GLY A 407 -4.08 35.77 2.14
C GLY A 407 -2.60 35.38 2.00
N HIS A 408 -2.24 34.11 2.17
CA HIS A 408 -0.86 33.67 2.00
C HIS A 408 -0.45 33.56 0.52
N SER A 409 0.79 33.93 0.25
CA SER A 409 1.44 33.80 -1.04
C SER A 409 2.01 32.40 -1.23
N LEU A 410 1.79 31.81 -2.41
CA LEU A 410 2.35 30.51 -2.76
C LEU A 410 3.89 30.48 -2.76
N SER A 411 4.54 31.64 -2.69
CA SER A 411 5.99 31.76 -2.50
C SER A 411 6.48 31.29 -1.13
N GLU A 412 5.61 31.31 -0.11
CA GLU A 412 5.91 30.90 1.27
C GLU A 412 6.06 29.38 1.42
N LEU A 413 5.58 28.60 0.44
CA LEU A 413 5.56 27.14 0.53
C LEU A 413 6.93 26.54 0.17
N PRO A 414 7.51 25.68 1.04
CA PRO A 414 8.83 25.08 0.82
C PRO A 414 8.90 24.20 -0.44
N TYR A 415 7.81 23.48 -0.72
CA TYR A 415 7.63 22.70 -1.94
C TYR A 415 6.30 23.07 -2.58
N LYS A 416 6.26 23.10 -3.91
CA LYS A 416 5.06 23.47 -4.67
C LYS A 416 4.70 22.37 -5.66
N ALA A 417 3.51 21.80 -5.49
CA ALA A 417 2.88 20.91 -6.46
C ALA A 417 2.56 21.71 -7.73
N ARG A 418 3.44 21.61 -8.73
CA ARG A 418 3.40 22.43 -9.96
C ARG A 418 2.08 22.32 -10.73
N TRP A 419 1.42 21.17 -10.66
CA TRP A 419 0.22 20.86 -11.44
C TRP A 419 -1.08 21.16 -10.68
N PHE A 420 -1.06 21.97 -9.62
CA PHE A 420 -2.29 22.38 -8.94
C PHE A 420 -3.15 23.30 -9.83
N PRO A 421 -4.48 23.11 -9.95
CA PRO A 421 -5.32 22.11 -9.27
C PRO A 421 -5.48 20.79 -10.04
N PHE A 422 -4.97 20.68 -11.27
CA PHE A 422 -5.12 19.49 -12.11
C PHE A 422 -4.68 18.19 -11.42
N GLY A 423 -3.50 18.17 -10.80
CA GLY A 423 -2.93 16.99 -10.14
C GLY A 423 -3.87 16.32 -9.13
N PRO A 424 -4.30 17.02 -8.05
CA PRO A 424 -5.23 16.44 -7.09
C PRO A 424 -6.62 16.14 -7.68
N LEU A 425 -7.10 16.91 -8.66
CA LEU A 425 -8.41 16.66 -9.30
C LEU A 425 -8.39 15.41 -10.18
N PHE A 426 -7.34 15.22 -10.97
CA PHE A 426 -7.11 14.00 -11.76
C PHE A 426 -7.03 12.79 -10.85
N ALA A 427 -6.24 12.89 -9.78
CA ALA A 427 -6.09 11.80 -8.82
C ALA A 427 -7.42 11.44 -8.14
N PHE A 428 -8.17 12.46 -7.70
CA PHE A 428 -9.49 12.28 -7.13
C PHE A 428 -10.45 11.60 -8.11
N ALA A 429 -10.55 12.10 -9.34
CA ALA A 429 -11.44 11.54 -10.35
C ALA A 429 -11.12 10.08 -10.65
N LEU A 430 -9.84 9.74 -10.84
CA LEU A 430 -9.45 8.36 -11.12
C LEU A 430 -9.73 7.45 -9.93
N CYS A 431 -9.46 7.88 -8.69
CA CYS A 431 -9.81 7.08 -7.51
C CYS A 431 -11.31 6.81 -7.42
N ILE A 432 -12.16 7.81 -7.70
CA ILE A 432 -13.62 7.64 -7.69
C ILE A 432 -14.09 6.69 -8.81
N ILE A 433 -13.56 6.84 -10.02
CA ILE A 433 -13.83 5.93 -11.13
C ILE A 433 -13.48 4.49 -10.74
N VAL A 434 -12.33 4.29 -10.10
CA VAL A 434 -11.89 2.97 -9.68
C VAL A 434 -12.80 2.44 -8.58
N ILE A 435 -13.07 3.22 -7.51
CA ILE A 435 -13.92 2.80 -6.39
C ILE A 435 -15.31 2.39 -6.88
N ILE A 436 -15.90 3.12 -7.83
CA ILE A 436 -17.25 2.83 -8.37
C ILE A 436 -17.21 1.74 -9.44
N GLY A 437 -16.15 1.71 -10.25
CA GLY A 437 -16.01 0.82 -11.40
C GLY A 437 -15.61 -0.61 -11.03
N GLN A 438 -15.14 -0.86 -9.79
CA GLN A 438 -14.81 -2.22 -9.36
C GLN A 438 -16.03 -3.14 -9.39
N GLY A 439 -15.84 -4.39 -9.82
CA GLY A 439 -16.93 -5.36 -9.88
C GLY A 439 -18.03 -5.04 -10.90
N ALA A 440 -17.78 -4.14 -11.86
CA ALA A 440 -18.67 -3.93 -13.01
C ALA A 440 -18.93 -5.25 -13.77
N ASP A 441 -17.91 -6.11 -13.84
CA ASP A 441 -18.01 -7.43 -14.48
C ASP A 441 -19.00 -8.35 -13.77
N ALA A 442 -19.17 -8.20 -12.45
CA ALA A 442 -20.14 -8.97 -11.66
C ALA A 442 -21.59 -8.68 -12.05
N PHE A 443 -21.86 -7.53 -12.70
CA PHE A 443 -23.18 -7.19 -13.26
C PHE A 443 -23.34 -7.60 -14.72
N THR A 444 -22.27 -8.02 -15.38
CA THR A 444 -22.28 -8.46 -16.79
C THR A 444 -22.27 -9.99 -16.95
N GLY A 445 -21.95 -10.73 -15.89
CA GLY A 445 -22.02 -12.21 -15.85
C GLY A 445 -23.43 -12.76 -15.74
N GLN A 446 -23.60 -14.06 -16.03
CA GLN A 446 -24.89 -14.77 -15.90
C GLN A 446 -25.33 -14.95 -14.43
N GLU A 447 -24.38 -14.94 -13.49
CA GLU A 447 -24.61 -14.98 -12.04
C GLU A 447 -23.71 -13.95 -11.34
N ILE A 448 -24.22 -13.33 -10.27
CA ILE A 448 -23.48 -12.30 -9.53
C ILE A 448 -22.63 -12.97 -8.44
N ASP A 449 -21.31 -12.84 -8.52
CA ASP A 449 -20.40 -13.29 -7.47
C ASP A 449 -20.44 -12.35 -6.25
N TRP A 450 -21.38 -12.63 -5.36
CA TRP A 450 -21.54 -11.88 -4.12
C TRP A 450 -20.33 -11.97 -3.18
N LYS A 451 -19.55 -13.05 -3.22
CA LYS A 451 -18.40 -13.21 -2.31
C LYS A 451 -17.30 -12.22 -2.68
N THR A 452 -16.93 -12.18 -3.96
CA THR A 452 -15.92 -11.24 -4.45
C THR A 452 -16.40 -9.79 -4.35
N MET A 453 -17.68 -9.52 -4.60
CA MET A 453 -18.24 -8.18 -4.47
C MET A 453 -18.23 -7.69 -3.01
N ILE A 454 -18.68 -8.52 -2.06
CA ILE A 454 -18.64 -8.17 -0.63
C ILE A 454 -17.18 -7.97 -0.18
N ALA A 455 -16.27 -8.88 -0.55
CA ALA A 455 -14.86 -8.76 -0.20
C ALA A 455 -14.24 -7.45 -0.71
N THR A 456 -14.54 -7.07 -1.96
CA THR A 456 -13.99 -5.86 -2.59
C THR A 456 -14.59 -4.58 -2.01
N TYR A 457 -15.90 -4.54 -1.77
CA TYR A 457 -16.60 -3.32 -1.36
C TYR A 457 -16.77 -3.12 0.14
N MET A 458 -16.53 -4.12 0.99
CA MET A 458 -16.73 -4.03 2.44
C MET A 458 -16.01 -2.83 3.10
N SER A 459 -14.88 -2.42 2.54
CA SER A 459 -14.13 -1.23 2.98
C SER A 459 -14.92 0.07 2.85
N VAL A 460 -15.80 0.22 1.85
CA VAL A 460 -16.56 1.46 1.60
C VAL A 460 -17.64 1.69 2.67
N PRO A 461 -18.58 0.75 2.94
CA PRO A 461 -19.53 0.92 4.04
C PRO A 461 -18.83 1.08 5.39
N LEU A 462 -17.76 0.34 5.65
CA LEU A 462 -17.02 0.47 6.91
C LEU A 462 -16.46 1.89 7.09
N PHE A 463 -15.85 2.46 6.05
CA PHE A 463 -15.38 3.84 6.06
C PHE A 463 -16.51 4.83 6.31
N LEU A 464 -17.63 4.69 5.59
CA LEU A 464 -18.79 5.58 5.73
C LEU A 464 -19.42 5.49 7.12
N LEU A 465 -19.52 4.29 7.70
CA LEU A 465 -20.01 4.08 9.06
C LEU A 465 -19.13 4.76 10.10
N LEU A 466 -17.81 4.64 9.97
CA LEU A 466 -16.86 5.31 10.87
C LEU A 466 -16.92 6.83 10.71
N TRP A 467 -17.00 7.33 9.48
CA TRP A 467 -17.06 8.76 9.19
C TRP A 467 -18.36 9.38 9.68
N LEU A 468 -19.50 8.86 9.22
CA LEU A 468 -20.83 9.41 9.53
C LEU A 468 -21.21 9.13 10.99
N GLY A 469 -20.85 7.98 11.53
CA GLY A 469 -21.07 7.64 12.94
C GLY A 469 -20.33 8.58 13.88
N TYR A 470 -19.03 8.81 13.65
CA TYR A 470 -18.26 9.77 14.45
C TYR A 470 -18.81 11.19 14.28
N LYS A 471 -19.15 11.58 13.05
CA LYS A 471 -19.74 12.89 12.75
C LYS A 471 -21.05 13.11 13.51
N TRP A 472 -21.91 12.11 13.59
CA TRP A 472 -23.18 12.23 14.30
C TRP A 472 -22.98 12.30 15.83
N ILE A 473 -22.13 11.43 16.38
CA ILE A 473 -21.85 11.38 17.83
C ILE A 473 -21.16 12.65 18.32
N LYS A 474 -20.16 13.13 17.58
CA LYS A 474 -19.35 14.30 17.96
C LYS A 474 -19.83 15.61 17.35
N ARG A 475 -20.88 15.57 16.50
CA ARG A 475 -21.48 16.72 15.81
C ARG A 475 -20.44 17.61 15.11
N THR A 476 -19.44 16.99 14.49
CA THR A 476 -18.38 17.70 13.79
C THR A 476 -18.90 18.36 12.52
N LYS A 477 -18.20 19.41 12.08
CA LYS A 477 -18.53 20.15 10.86
C LYS A 477 -17.31 20.21 9.95
N ILE A 478 -17.60 20.42 8.67
CA ILE A 478 -16.59 20.75 7.67
C ILE A 478 -15.96 22.07 8.10
N VAL A 479 -14.63 22.08 8.23
CA VAL A 479 -13.88 23.26 8.68
C VAL A 479 -13.98 24.36 7.61
N PRO A 480 -14.42 25.59 7.87
CA PRO A 480 -14.43 26.64 6.85
C PRO A 480 -13.01 26.99 6.35
N LEU A 481 -12.84 27.34 5.08
CA LEU A 481 -11.50 27.60 4.50
C LEU A 481 -10.71 28.70 5.22
N LYS A 482 -11.39 29.70 5.78
CA LYS A 482 -10.77 30.79 6.55
C LYS A 482 -10.43 30.40 8.00
N GLU A 483 -10.95 29.28 8.47
CA GLU A 483 -10.75 28.76 9.83
C GLU A 483 -9.84 27.52 9.85
N CYS A 484 -9.39 27.05 8.68
CA CYS A 484 -8.41 25.98 8.61
C CYS A 484 -7.13 26.41 9.32
N ASP A 485 -6.68 25.58 10.26
CA ASP A 485 -5.42 25.79 10.97
C ASP A 485 -4.23 25.58 10.01
N LEU A 486 -3.47 26.64 9.79
CA LEU A 486 -2.24 26.65 8.99
C LEU A 486 -0.97 26.72 9.85
N SER A 487 -1.12 26.67 11.18
CA SER A 487 0.03 26.76 12.07
C SER A 487 0.84 25.46 12.07
N PRO A 488 2.18 25.53 11.95
CA PRO A 488 3.03 24.38 12.20
C PRO A 488 2.99 24.05 13.70
N ASP A 489 2.68 22.80 14.06
CA ASP A 489 2.64 22.40 15.48
C ASP A 489 3.98 22.67 16.17
N ALA A 490 3.92 23.34 17.33
CA ALA A 490 5.04 23.82 18.16
C ALA A 490 5.97 22.72 18.73
N SER A 491 5.88 21.49 18.23
CA SER A 491 6.73 20.36 18.62
C SER A 491 7.99 20.19 17.76
N SER A 492 8.13 20.96 16.68
CA SER A 492 9.29 20.90 15.77
C SER A 492 10.48 21.79 16.18
N ASP A 493 10.33 22.62 17.21
CA ASP A 493 11.38 23.52 17.75
C ASP A 493 12.00 23.02 19.07
N LYS A 494 12.09 21.69 19.30
CA LYS A 494 12.83 21.14 20.44
C LYS A 494 13.77 19.99 20.09
#